data_AF-A0A3Q2CIB9-F1
#
_entry.id   AF-A0A3Q2CIB9-F1
#
_cell.length_a   1.000
_cell.length_b   1.000
_cell.length_c   1.000
_cell.angle_alpha   90.00
_cell.angle_beta   90.00
_cell.angle_gamma   90.00
#
_symmetry.space_group_name_H-M   'P 1'
#
loop_
_entity.id
_entity.type
_entity.pdbx_description
1 polymer ?
#
loop_
_entity_poly.entity_id
_entity_poly.type
_entity_poly.pdbx_seq_one_letter_code
_entity_poly.pdbx_strand_id
1 'polypeptide(L)'
;MCCVLRVSRSAIILHSNQQNSRQVSDIFGFYISGTRAAPAGVSLKKCSSAEPPNAKNVKQMLLDWCRAKTEPYEGVDIQNFSSSWKDGIAFCALVHRFFPDAFEYSTLNPYKPMDNFQLAFSTAERLAGCPPLLDAEDLVRMKEPDWKCVYTYIQEFYRCLVEKGLVKTKKRPQV
;
A
#
# COMPACT_ATOMS: atom_id res chain seq x y z
N MET A 1 -9.68 -19.28 10.25
CA MET A 1 -8.39 -19.23 10.97
C MET A 1 -7.65 -17.97 10.53
N CYS A 2 -8.24 -16.81 10.82
CA CYS A 2 -7.65 -15.50 10.52
C CYS A 2 -6.49 -15.23 11.50
N CYS A 3 -5.42 -14.62 11.00
CA CYS A 3 -4.28 -14.12 11.78
C CYS A 3 -4.77 -13.56 13.13
N VAL A 4 -4.39 -14.25 14.20
CA VAL A 4 -4.84 -13.92 15.55
C VAL A 4 -4.10 -12.65 15.96
N LEU A 5 -4.76 -11.53 15.67
CA LEU A 5 -4.51 -10.20 16.20
C LEU A 5 -4.17 -10.32 17.69
N ARG A 6 -2.90 -10.08 18.07
CA ARG A 6 -2.51 -9.96 19.49
C ARG A 6 -3.32 -8.82 20.12
N VAL A 7 -4.17 -9.18 21.09
CA VAL A 7 -5.40 -8.45 21.44
C VAL A 7 -5.21 -7.19 22.28
N SER A 8 -4.07 -6.94 22.95
CA SER A 8 -4.08 -5.86 23.98
C SER A 8 -3.77 -4.44 23.50
N ARG A 9 -3.21 -4.21 22.30
CA ARG A 9 -3.07 -2.86 21.68
C ARG A 9 -4.03 -2.63 20.49
N SER A 10 -4.75 -3.68 20.10
CA SER A 10 -5.49 -3.75 18.84
C SER A 10 -6.82 -2.99 18.83
N ALA A 11 -7.45 -2.67 19.97
CA ALA A 11 -8.70 -1.89 19.96
C ALA A 11 -8.49 -0.43 19.51
N ILE A 12 -7.38 0.19 19.93
CA ILE A 12 -7.00 1.55 19.48
C ILE A 12 -6.60 1.51 18.01
N ILE A 13 -5.79 0.52 17.62
CA ILE A 13 -5.39 0.36 16.22
C ILE A 13 -6.58 0.03 15.33
N LEU A 14 -7.56 -0.78 15.72
CA LEU A 14 -8.74 -1.09 14.88
C LEU A 14 -9.70 0.09 14.75
N HIS A 15 -9.93 0.85 15.83
CA HIS A 15 -10.72 2.08 15.75
C HIS A 15 -10.00 3.15 14.93
N SER A 16 -8.68 3.25 15.10
CA SER A 16 -7.79 4.02 14.24
C SER A 16 -7.82 3.48 12.81
N ASN A 17 -7.88 2.17 12.57
CA ASN A 17 -7.86 1.54 11.24
C ASN A 17 -9.19 1.76 10.50
N GLN A 18 -10.33 1.81 11.21
CA GLN A 18 -11.61 2.18 10.63
C GLN A 18 -11.66 3.68 10.29
N GLN A 19 -11.10 4.55 11.14
CA GLN A 19 -10.91 5.98 10.82
C GLN A 19 -9.84 6.19 9.73
N ASN A 20 -8.81 5.36 9.68
CA ASN A 20 -7.72 5.33 8.72
C ASN A 20 -8.21 4.88 7.35
N SER A 21 -9.06 3.84 7.28
CA SER A 21 -9.73 3.43 6.05
C SER A 21 -10.59 4.55 5.49
N ARG A 22 -11.23 5.36 6.35
CA ARG A 22 -12.01 6.55 5.93
C ARG A 22 -11.08 7.66 5.45
N GLN A 23 -10.07 8.04 6.22
CA GLN A 23 -9.11 9.08 5.87
C GLN A 23 -8.28 8.74 4.61
N VAL A 24 -7.88 7.48 4.44
CA VAL A 24 -7.22 6.98 3.24
C VAL A 24 -8.18 6.98 2.06
N SER A 25 -9.45 6.58 2.25
CA SER A 25 -10.46 6.76 1.20
C SER A 25 -10.71 8.22 0.84
N ASP A 26 -10.57 9.16 1.78
CA ASP A 26 -10.69 10.60 1.53
C ASP A 26 -9.46 11.15 0.78
N ILE A 27 -8.25 10.74 1.17
CA ILE A 27 -6.99 11.08 0.48
C ILE A 27 -7.01 10.52 -0.96
N PHE A 28 -7.46 9.29 -1.16
CA PHE A 28 -7.62 8.71 -2.50
C PHE A 28 -8.82 9.28 -3.26
N GLY A 29 -9.90 9.65 -2.60
CA GLY A 29 -11.04 10.37 -3.19
C GLY A 29 -10.64 11.73 -3.75
N PHE A 30 -9.74 12.43 -3.07
CA PHE A 30 -9.13 13.67 -3.57
C PHE A 30 -8.23 13.43 -4.80
N TYR A 31 -7.49 12.32 -4.86
CA TYR A 31 -6.73 11.94 -6.05
C TYR A 31 -7.64 11.65 -7.26
N ILE A 32 -8.78 10.96 -7.06
CA ILE A 32 -9.77 10.67 -8.12
C ILE A 32 -10.41 11.95 -8.67
N SER A 33 -10.71 12.93 -7.82
CA SER A 33 -11.24 14.23 -8.27
C SER A 33 -10.22 15.04 -9.11
N GLY A 34 -8.93 14.66 -9.06
CA GLY A 34 -7.82 15.35 -9.72
C GLY A 34 -7.52 14.97 -11.17
N THR A 35 -8.18 13.96 -11.76
CA THR A 35 -8.05 13.66 -13.20
C THR A 35 -9.04 14.50 -14.00
N ARG A 36 -8.74 15.79 -14.22
CA ARG A 36 -9.48 16.63 -15.18
C ARG A 36 -8.75 16.69 -16.52
N ALA A 37 -9.41 16.07 -17.52
CA ALA A 37 -9.46 16.40 -18.95
C ALA A 37 -8.15 16.70 -19.71
N ALA A 38 -7.77 15.78 -20.60
CA ALA A 38 -7.01 16.09 -21.82
C ALA A 38 -8.00 16.22 -23.02
N PRO A 39 -7.68 17.03 -24.05
CA PRO A 39 -8.67 17.53 -25.00
C PRO A 39 -9.00 16.55 -26.15
N ALA A 40 -10.27 16.59 -26.53
CA ALA A 40 -10.88 16.39 -27.85
C ALA A 40 -10.22 15.43 -28.85
N GLY A 41 -10.90 14.31 -29.12
CA GLY A 41 -10.73 13.56 -30.37
C GLY A 41 -11.36 12.18 -30.35
N VAL A 42 -12.53 12.05 -30.98
CA VAL A 42 -13.23 10.81 -31.39
C VAL A 42 -14.20 10.17 -30.36
N SER A 43 -15.40 9.93 -30.87
CA SER A 43 -16.68 9.62 -30.22
C SER A 43 -16.82 8.15 -29.79
N LEU A 44 -17.45 7.87 -28.64
CA LEU A 44 -18.78 7.22 -28.54
C LEU A 44 -19.19 6.92 -27.07
N LYS A 45 -20.26 7.59 -26.62
CA LYS A 45 -21.42 7.10 -25.84
C LYS A 45 -21.21 6.44 -24.45
N LYS A 46 -21.56 7.17 -23.39
CA LYS A 46 -22.85 7.06 -22.65
C LYS A 46 -22.72 7.73 -21.26
N CYS A 47 -23.57 8.73 -20.99
CA CYS A 47 -23.73 9.31 -19.65
C CYS A 47 -24.23 8.26 -18.66
N SER A 48 -23.58 8.16 -17.50
CA SER A 48 -24.23 7.77 -16.25
C SER A 48 -23.46 8.35 -15.06
N SER A 49 -24.17 9.17 -14.30
CA SER A 49 -24.13 9.39 -12.85
C SER A 49 -22.78 9.48 -12.12
N ALA A 50 -22.56 10.61 -11.45
CA ALA A 50 -21.53 10.77 -10.42
C ALA A 50 -21.90 9.93 -9.19
N GLU A 51 -21.39 8.70 -9.14
CA GLU A 51 -21.50 7.82 -7.98
C GLU A 51 -20.35 8.06 -6.99
N PRO A 52 -20.56 7.85 -5.67
CA PRO A 52 -19.49 7.88 -4.68
C PRO A 52 -18.37 6.91 -5.07
N PRO A 53 -17.10 7.19 -4.72
CA PRO A 53 -15.95 6.40 -5.17
C PRO A 53 -16.15 4.92 -4.83
N ASN A 54 -16.42 4.13 -5.87
CA ASN A 54 -16.61 2.69 -5.76
C ASN A 54 -15.34 2.07 -5.15
N ALA A 55 -15.45 1.31 -4.07
CA ALA A 55 -14.31 0.69 -3.38
C ALA A 55 -13.43 -0.18 -4.33
N LYS A 56 -14.02 -0.70 -5.42
CA LYS A 56 -13.28 -1.37 -6.49
C LYS A 56 -12.25 -0.46 -7.17
N ASN A 57 -12.56 0.83 -7.31
CA ASN A 57 -11.67 1.83 -7.89
C ASN A 57 -10.49 2.14 -6.96
N VAL A 58 -10.74 2.28 -5.65
CA VAL A 58 -9.67 2.60 -4.68
C VAL A 58 -8.65 1.47 -4.56
N LYS A 59 -9.13 0.21 -4.48
CA LYS A 59 -8.24 -0.95 -4.44
C LYS A 59 -7.37 -1.04 -5.69
N GLN A 60 -7.96 -0.80 -6.87
CA GLN A 60 -7.22 -0.84 -8.14
C GLN A 60 -6.19 0.28 -8.21
N MET A 61 -6.53 1.50 -7.80
CA MET A 61 -5.56 2.61 -7.78
C MET A 61 -4.36 2.32 -6.88
N LEU A 62 -4.58 1.75 -5.69
CA LEU A 62 -3.49 1.42 -4.80
C LEU A 62 -2.58 0.36 -5.42
N LEU A 63 -3.16 -0.61 -6.12
CA LEU A 63 -2.42 -1.62 -6.86
C LEU A 63 -1.57 -0.99 -7.96
N ASP A 64 -2.16 -0.09 -8.76
CA ASP A 64 -1.46 0.63 -9.83
C ASP A 64 -0.36 1.53 -9.27
N TRP A 65 -0.58 2.15 -8.12
CA TRP A 65 0.46 2.91 -7.42
C TRP A 65 1.62 2.01 -6.98
N CYS A 66 1.35 0.83 -6.42
CA CYS A 66 2.40 -0.13 -6.05
C CYS A 66 3.22 -0.54 -7.28
N ARG A 67 2.55 -0.90 -8.39
CA ARG A 67 3.20 -1.23 -9.67
C ARG A 67 4.08 -0.08 -10.16
N ALA A 68 3.55 1.13 -10.23
CA ALA A 68 4.32 2.29 -10.69
C ALA A 68 5.54 2.62 -9.82
N LYS A 69 5.49 2.31 -8.51
CA LYS A 69 6.62 2.50 -7.60
C LYS A 69 7.66 1.39 -7.66
N THR A 70 7.26 0.20 -8.08
CA THR A 70 8.11 -0.99 -8.12
C THR A 70 8.55 -1.38 -9.53
N GLU A 71 8.08 -0.69 -10.58
CA GLU A 71 8.47 -0.92 -11.98
C GLU A 71 9.99 -0.99 -12.22
N PRO A 72 10.84 -0.19 -11.55
CA PRO A 72 12.29 -0.28 -11.74
C PRO A 72 12.97 -1.47 -11.06
N TYR A 73 12.24 -2.29 -10.29
CA TYR A 73 12.81 -3.37 -9.48
C TYR A 73 12.66 -4.71 -10.17
N GLU A 74 13.77 -5.39 -10.36
CA GLU A 74 13.78 -6.78 -10.83
C GLU A 74 13.18 -7.73 -9.78
N GLY A 75 12.57 -8.80 -10.27
CA GLY A 75 11.95 -9.83 -9.41
C GLY A 75 10.63 -9.42 -8.77
N VAL A 76 10.05 -8.27 -9.15
CA VAL A 76 8.76 -7.80 -8.63
C VAL A 76 7.72 -7.72 -9.73
N ASP A 77 6.64 -8.49 -9.58
CA ASP A 77 5.45 -8.37 -10.40
C ASP A 77 4.18 -8.35 -9.53
N ILE A 78 3.67 -7.14 -9.26
CA ILE A 78 2.52 -6.93 -8.37
C ILE A 78 1.23 -7.05 -9.18
N GLN A 79 0.55 -8.19 -9.05
CA GLN A 79 -0.71 -8.47 -9.75
C GLN A 79 -1.94 -8.46 -8.82
N ASN A 80 -1.71 -8.59 -7.52
CA ASN A 80 -2.75 -8.65 -6.51
C ASN A 80 -2.18 -8.22 -5.15
N PHE A 81 -3.00 -8.29 -4.10
CA PHE A 81 -2.58 -8.07 -2.71
C PHE A 81 -2.39 -9.38 -1.93
N SER A 82 -2.19 -10.52 -2.59
CA SER A 82 -1.92 -11.80 -1.92
C SER A 82 -0.61 -12.41 -2.41
N SER A 83 -0.67 -13.27 -3.42
CA SER A 83 0.47 -14.09 -3.89
C SER A 83 1.67 -13.27 -4.35
N SER A 84 1.45 -12.09 -4.95
CA SER A 84 2.53 -11.17 -5.36
C SER A 84 3.39 -10.63 -4.21
N TRP A 85 2.97 -10.84 -2.96
CA TRP A 85 3.65 -10.31 -1.76
C TRP A 85 4.24 -11.42 -0.89
N LYS A 86 4.10 -12.68 -1.30
CA LYS A 86 4.41 -13.87 -0.49
C LYS A 86 5.89 -14.00 -0.12
N ASP A 87 6.78 -13.60 -1.02
CA ASP A 87 8.23 -13.72 -0.82
C ASP A 87 8.85 -12.53 -0.07
N GLY A 88 8.06 -11.49 0.23
CA GLY A 88 8.51 -10.27 0.88
C GLY A 88 9.28 -9.30 -0.03
N ILE A 89 9.60 -9.67 -1.27
CA ILE A 89 10.39 -8.84 -2.19
C ILE A 89 9.60 -7.59 -2.59
N ALA A 90 8.31 -7.73 -2.89
CA ALA A 90 7.44 -6.58 -3.19
C ALA A 90 7.36 -5.56 -2.04
N PHE A 91 7.36 -6.03 -0.78
CA PHE A 91 7.42 -5.14 0.39
C PHE A 91 8.76 -4.42 0.45
N CYS A 92 9.87 -5.14 0.27
CA CYS A 92 11.20 -4.54 0.28
C CYS A 92 11.37 -3.50 -0.83
N ALA A 93 10.97 -3.82 -2.07
CA ALA A 93 11.05 -2.90 -3.21
C ALA A 93 10.29 -1.60 -2.95
N LEU A 94 9.07 -1.72 -2.41
CA LEU A 94 8.24 -0.56 -2.13
C LEU A 94 8.85 0.32 -1.03
N VAL A 95 9.38 -0.27 0.05
CA VAL A 95 10.06 0.47 1.12
C VAL A 95 11.34 1.13 0.59
N HIS A 96 12.17 0.38 -0.13
CA HIS A 96 13.42 0.85 -0.72
C HIS A 96 13.19 2.02 -1.68
N ARG A 97 12.04 2.06 -2.38
CA ARG A 97 11.72 3.19 -3.28
C ARG A 97 11.65 4.54 -2.57
N PHE A 98 11.29 4.56 -1.29
CA PHE A 98 11.24 5.79 -0.49
C PHE A 98 12.49 5.98 0.37
N PHE A 99 13.19 4.89 0.69
CA PHE A 99 14.39 4.90 1.51
C PHE A 99 15.50 4.04 0.86
N PRO A 100 16.08 4.50 -0.26
CA PRO A 100 17.07 3.70 -1.00
C PRO A 100 18.33 3.42 -0.19
N ASP A 101 18.69 4.29 0.75
CA ASP A 101 19.87 4.12 1.59
C ASP A 101 19.62 3.21 2.82
N ALA A 102 18.43 2.63 2.96
CA ALA A 102 18.08 1.85 4.14
C ALA A 102 18.68 0.43 4.13
N PHE A 103 18.83 -0.16 2.95
CA PHE A 103 19.41 -1.50 2.73
C PHE A 103 19.70 -1.73 1.25
N GLU A 104 20.57 -2.68 0.93
CA GLU A 104 20.95 -3.00 -0.44
C GLU A 104 19.94 -3.98 -1.08
N TYR A 105 19.05 -3.48 -1.94
CA TYR A 105 18.00 -4.30 -2.58
C TYR A 105 18.56 -5.48 -3.40
N SER A 106 19.70 -5.30 -4.07
CA SER A 106 20.29 -6.33 -4.94
C SER A 106 20.71 -7.61 -4.21
N THR A 107 20.83 -7.55 -2.87
CA THR A 107 21.23 -8.68 -2.03
C THR A 107 20.04 -9.54 -1.56
N LEU A 108 18.81 -9.10 -1.83
CA LEU A 108 17.61 -9.80 -1.37
C LEU A 108 17.42 -11.12 -2.10
N ASN A 109 16.82 -12.08 -1.38
CA ASN A 109 16.61 -13.43 -1.88
C ASN A 109 15.14 -13.84 -1.71
N PRO A 110 14.41 -14.16 -2.80
CA PRO A 110 13.00 -14.55 -2.71
C PRO A 110 12.78 -15.86 -1.93
N TYR A 111 13.82 -16.68 -1.74
CA TYR A 111 13.78 -17.89 -0.94
C TYR A 111 14.00 -17.65 0.57
N LYS A 112 14.17 -16.38 0.99
CA LYS A 112 14.30 -15.97 2.40
C LYS A 112 13.16 -15.02 2.81
N PRO A 113 11.89 -15.45 2.72
CA PRO A 113 10.75 -14.57 2.97
C PRO A 113 10.72 -14.00 4.39
N MET A 114 11.16 -14.78 5.40
CA MET A 114 11.25 -14.30 6.79
C MET A 114 12.13 -13.05 6.88
N ASP A 115 13.35 -13.12 6.36
CA ASP A 115 14.33 -12.03 6.39
C ASP A 115 13.80 -10.81 5.63
N ASN A 116 13.18 -11.04 4.47
CA ASN A 116 12.60 -9.98 3.64
C ASN A 116 11.45 -9.25 4.37
N PHE A 117 10.51 -9.99 4.98
CA PHE A 117 9.41 -9.39 5.75
C PHE A 117 9.92 -8.60 6.94
N GLN A 118 10.83 -9.17 7.72
CA GLN A 118 11.41 -8.49 8.89
C GLN A 118 12.15 -7.22 8.49
N LEU A 119 12.95 -7.26 7.43
CA LEU A 119 13.67 -6.10 6.91
C LEU A 119 12.70 -5.00 6.46
N ALA A 120 11.69 -5.34 5.66
CA ALA A 120 10.72 -4.39 5.16
C ALA A 120 9.91 -3.73 6.30
N PHE A 121 9.37 -4.52 7.22
CA PHE A 121 8.50 -4.03 8.29
C PHE A 121 9.27 -3.22 9.34
N SER A 122 10.45 -3.69 9.77
CA SER A 122 11.28 -2.93 10.72
C SER A 122 11.78 -1.61 10.12
N THR A 123 12.10 -1.59 8.82
CA THR A 123 12.51 -0.37 8.13
C THR A 123 11.34 0.60 7.96
N ALA A 124 10.16 0.11 7.58
CA ALA A 124 8.95 0.93 7.47
C ALA A 124 8.53 1.53 8.82
N GLU A 125 8.60 0.76 9.91
CA GLU A 125 8.34 1.27 11.26
C GLU A 125 9.34 2.36 11.63
N ARG A 126 10.64 2.10 11.50
CA ARG A 126 11.70 3.04 11.89
C ARG A 126 11.73 4.32 11.07
N LEU A 127 11.56 4.24 9.76
CA LEU A 127 11.73 5.39 8.85
C LEU A 127 10.42 6.08 8.49
N ALA A 128 9.35 5.30 8.27
CA ALA A 128 8.03 5.82 7.95
C ALA A 128 7.09 5.93 9.15
N GLY A 129 7.41 5.33 10.31
CA GLY A 129 6.49 5.32 11.45
C GLY A 129 5.28 4.41 11.22
N CYS A 130 5.38 3.47 10.28
CA CYS A 130 4.28 2.56 9.95
C CYS A 130 4.16 1.48 11.02
N PRO A 131 3.01 1.33 11.69
CA PRO A 131 2.86 0.33 12.74
C PRO A 131 2.94 -1.10 12.17
N PRO A 132 3.44 -2.06 12.96
CA PRO A 132 3.56 -3.46 12.54
C PRO A 132 2.19 -4.15 12.59
N LEU A 133 1.38 -4.01 11.53
CA LEU A 133 0.06 -4.65 11.42
C LEU A 133 0.12 -6.12 10.96
N LEU A 134 1.26 -6.54 10.41
CA LEU A 134 1.50 -7.88 9.91
C LEU A 134 2.63 -8.53 10.70
N ASP A 135 2.51 -9.82 10.98
CA ASP A 135 3.55 -10.62 11.61
C ASP A 135 4.27 -11.46 10.53
N ALA A 136 5.59 -11.33 10.46
CA ALA A 136 6.41 -12.05 9.48
C ALA A 136 6.31 -13.57 9.66
N GLU A 137 6.22 -14.07 10.89
CA GLU A 137 6.13 -15.50 11.17
C GLU A 137 4.82 -16.08 10.63
N ASP A 138 3.72 -15.34 10.79
CA ASP A 138 2.43 -15.75 10.26
C ASP A 138 2.43 -15.74 8.72
N LEU A 139 3.00 -14.72 8.09
CA LEU A 139 3.07 -14.62 6.62
C LEU A 139 3.86 -15.78 5.99
N VAL A 140 4.96 -16.20 6.61
CA VAL A 140 5.79 -17.31 6.13
C VAL A 140 5.09 -18.66 6.29
N ARG A 141 4.30 -18.83 7.36
CA ARG A 141 3.57 -20.08 7.61
C ARG A 141 2.39 -20.30 6.66
N MET A 142 1.87 -19.24 6.07
CA MET A 142 0.74 -19.31 5.15
C MET A 142 1.19 -19.65 3.74
N LYS A 143 0.34 -20.39 3.00
CA LYS A 143 0.59 -20.65 1.58
C LYS A 143 0.65 -19.35 0.79
N GLU A 144 -0.24 -18.40 1.09
CA GLU A 144 -0.30 -17.05 0.57
C GLU A 144 -0.94 -16.14 1.63
N PRO A 145 -0.58 -14.85 1.69
CA PRO A 145 -1.15 -13.94 2.67
C PRO A 145 -2.59 -13.55 2.32
N ASP A 146 -3.42 -13.28 3.34
CA ASP A 146 -4.78 -12.77 3.14
C ASP A 146 -4.73 -11.38 2.49
N TRP A 147 -5.45 -11.23 1.38
CA TRP A 147 -5.39 -10.01 0.58
C TRP A 147 -5.86 -8.76 1.32
N LYS A 148 -6.76 -8.89 2.30
CA LYS A 148 -7.22 -7.77 3.11
C LYS A 148 -6.13 -7.30 4.06
N CYS A 149 -5.41 -8.24 4.68
CA CYS A 149 -4.30 -7.92 5.58
C CYS A 149 -3.19 -7.14 4.84
N VAL A 150 -2.77 -7.62 3.67
CA VAL A 150 -1.78 -6.92 2.84
C VAL A 150 -2.31 -5.56 2.37
N TYR A 151 -3.54 -5.51 1.84
CA TYR A 151 -4.15 -4.26 1.39
C TYR A 151 -4.19 -3.21 2.51
N THR A 152 -4.63 -3.59 3.70
CA THR A 152 -4.68 -2.71 4.87
C THR A 152 -3.29 -2.23 5.29
N TYR A 153 -2.27 -3.09 5.26
CA TYR A 153 -0.90 -2.68 5.55
C TYR A 153 -0.39 -1.65 4.53
N ILE A 154 -0.62 -1.89 3.23
CA ILE A 154 -0.19 -0.97 2.18
C ILE A 154 -0.91 0.39 2.25
N GLN A 155 -2.20 0.38 2.59
CA GLN A 155 -2.95 1.62 2.86
C GLN A 155 -2.31 2.42 4.00
N GLU A 156 -1.96 1.75 5.09
CA GLU A 156 -1.34 2.38 6.25
C GLU A 156 0.05 2.92 5.94
N PHE A 157 0.87 2.13 5.23
CA PHE A 157 2.18 2.57 4.79
C PHE A 157 2.07 3.82 3.89
N TYR A 158 1.13 3.83 2.95
CA TYR A 158 0.86 5.01 2.12
C TYR A 158 0.50 6.24 2.96
N ARG A 159 -0.38 6.10 3.97
CA ARG A 159 -0.73 7.22 4.87
C ARG A 159 0.52 7.75 5.58
N CYS A 160 1.32 6.87 6.16
CA CYS A 160 2.54 7.25 6.87
C CYS A 160 3.52 8.04 5.98
N LEU A 161 3.65 7.65 4.71
CA LEU A 161 4.45 8.38 3.73
C LEU A 161 3.87 9.75 3.38
N VAL A 162 2.54 9.86 3.26
CA VAL A 162 1.86 11.15 3.03
C VAL A 162 2.07 12.11 4.19
N GLU A 163 1.95 11.63 5.43
CA GLU A 163 2.16 12.45 6.64
C GLU A 163 3.59 12.96 6.75
N LYS A 164 4.57 12.16 6.30
CA LYS A 164 5.97 12.58 6.19
C LYS A 164 6.27 13.45 4.96
N GLY A 165 5.29 13.72 4.10
CA GLY A 165 5.47 14.49 2.87
C GLY A 165 6.29 13.79 1.79
N LEU A 166 6.50 12.47 1.91
CA LEU A 166 7.26 11.64 0.95
C LEU A 166 6.41 11.25 -0.27
N VAL A 167 5.09 11.33 -0.14
CA VAL A 167 4.15 11.20 -1.25
C VAL A 167 3.49 12.56 -1.48
N LYS A 168 3.72 13.13 -2.67
CA LYS A 168 3.13 14.41 -3.08
C LYS A 168 1.63 14.23 -3.33
N THR A 169 0.83 14.59 -2.35
CA THR A 169 -0.59 14.92 -2.57
C THR A 169 -0.66 16.39 -2.98
N LYS A 170 -1.39 16.74 -4.05
CA LYS A 170 -1.56 18.15 -4.42
C LYS A 170 -2.26 18.88 -3.27
N LYS A 171 -1.55 19.69 -2.47
CA LYS A 171 -2.20 20.61 -1.53
C LYS A 171 -2.98 21.66 -2.34
N ARG A 172 -4.24 21.88 -1.99
CA ARG A 172 -5.01 23.03 -2.48
C ARG A 172 -4.29 24.30 -2.02
N PRO A 173 -4.06 25.32 -2.87
CA PRO A 173 -3.75 26.66 -2.39
C PRO A 173 -4.87 27.06 -1.44
N GLN A 174 -4.53 27.40 -0.20
CA GLN A 174 -5.48 28.02 0.72
C GLN A 174 -5.78 29.40 0.12
N VAL A 175 -6.94 29.55 -0.51
CA VAL A 175 -7.51 30.84 -0.89
C VAL A 175 -8.55 31.18 0.16
#